data_AF-A0A7K3RRT4-F1
#
_entry.id   AF-A0A7K3RRT4-F1
#
_cell.length_a   1.000
_cell.length_b   1.000
_cell.length_c   1.000
_cell.angle_alpha   90.00
_cell.angle_beta   90.00
_cell.angle_gamma   90.00
#
_symmetry.space_group_name_H-M   'P 1'
#
loop_
_entity.id
_entity.type
_entity.pdbx_description
1 polymer ?
#
loop_
_entity_poly.entity_id
_entity_poly.type
_entity_poly.pdbx_seq_one_letter_code
_entity_poly.pdbx_strand_id
1 'polypeptide(L)'
;MRSSAEPARHAGNPPVGDPPTGPGHHNDDRVVPISRHSNRTGRGRRTPQPAQPDPVVTPPSPEQRLALDVEAWFLAHKATLTDETAAHVYRTTLDFFQVMLRSSHAEERLNADEYQHLTSMMRVLRDAPDTL
;
A
#
# COMPACT_ATOMS: atom_id res chain seq x y z
N MET A 1 -40.93 -12.38 34.94
CA MET A 1 -40.34 -11.40 35.87
C MET A 1 -39.26 -10.63 35.11
N ARG A 2 -39.45 -9.32 34.89
CA ARG A 2 -38.46 -8.44 34.26
C ARG A 2 -37.47 -8.02 35.34
N SER A 3 -36.17 -8.24 35.14
CA SER A 3 -35.14 -7.68 36.00
C SER A 3 -34.49 -6.50 35.26
N SER A 4 -34.92 -5.31 35.65
CA SER A 4 -34.21 -4.06 35.40
C SER A 4 -33.03 -3.99 36.36
N ALA A 5 -31.84 -3.69 35.85
CA ALA A 5 -30.80 -3.04 36.62
C ALA A 5 -30.24 -1.89 35.77
N GLU A 6 -30.51 -0.69 36.26
CA GLU A 6 -30.14 0.63 35.76
C GLU A 6 -28.61 0.90 35.95
N PRO A 7 -27.98 1.81 35.17
CA PRO A 7 -26.53 1.87 35.03
C PRO A 7 -25.86 2.75 36.09
N ALA A 8 -24.64 2.42 36.50
CA ALA A 8 -23.82 3.31 37.29
C ALA A 8 -23.10 4.32 36.39
N ARG A 9 -23.56 5.58 36.40
CA ARG A 9 -22.80 6.77 35.98
C ARG A 9 -22.25 7.46 37.23
N HIS A 10 -20.93 7.53 37.36
CA HIS A 10 -20.24 8.52 38.19
C HIS A 10 -19.03 9.02 37.36
N ALA A 11 -19.08 10.21 36.76
CA ALA A 11 -18.93 11.54 37.35
C ALA A 11 -17.47 11.86 37.74
N GLY A 12 -16.83 12.77 36.98
CA GLY A 12 -15.67 13.55 37.45
C GLY A 12 -14.55 13.81 36.42
N ASN A 13 -14.61 14.94 35.73
CA ASN A 13 -13.46 15.68 35.15
C ASN A 13 -13.59 17.14 35.64
N PRO A 14 -12.55 18.00 35.63
CA PRO A 14 -11.11 17.88 35.97
C PRO A 14 -10.72 18.91 37.10
N PRO A 15 -9.43 19.20 37.37
CA PRO A 15 -8.90 20.45 36.80
C PRO A 15 -7.41 20.47 36.38
N VAL A 16 -7.18 21.43 35.49
CA VAL A 16 -5.96 22.15 35.06
C VAL A 16 -4.82 22.25 36.08
N GLY A 17 -3.59 22.06 35.61
CA GLY A 17 -2.36 22.52 36.26
C GLY A 17 -1.28 22.82 35.21
N ASP A 18 -1.07 24.10 34.92
CA ASP A 18 0.01 24.65 34.08
C ASP A 18 1.36 24.73 34.85
N PRO A 19 2.50 24.96 34.16
CA PRO A 19 3.83 24.52 34.59
C PRO A 19 4.65 25.60 35.33
N PRO A 20 5.74 25.23 36.04
CA PRO A 20 6.80 26.17 36.38
C PRO A 20 8.06 26.01 35.51
N THR A 21 8.55 27.18 35.14
CA THR A 21 9.66 27.57 34.27
C THR A 21 11.05 27.22 34.84
N GLY A 22 11.99 26.84 33.96
CA GLY A 22 13.43 26.77 34.25
C GLY A 22 14.26 26.79 32.96
N PRO A 23 15.31 27.64 32.83
CA PRO A 23 15.91 27.99 31.53
C PRO A 23 17.04 27.03 31.14
N GLY A 24 17.02 26.55 29.89
CA GLY A 24 18.04 25.63 29.38
C GLY A 24 18.25 25.78 27.87
N HIS A 25 19.08 26.76 27.51
CA HIS A 25 19.91 26.83 26.31
C HIS A 25 19.32 26.35 24.97
N HIS A 26 18.86 27.32 24.17
CA HIS A 26 18.85 27.22 22.71
C HIS A 26 20.27 27.00 22.20
N ASN A 27 20.49 25.86 21.55
CA ASN A 27 21.70 25.60 20.80
C ASN A 27 21.34 24.64 19.65
N ASP A 28 20.94 25.20 18.50
CA ASP A 28 21.47 24.75 17.20
C ASP A 28 21.15 25.82 16.16
N ASP A 29 21.93 26.90 16.27
CA ASP A 29 22.03 27.95 15.28
C ASP A 29 22.69 27.32 14.04
N ARG A 30 21.88 26.93 13.06
CA ARG A 30 22.36 26.41 11.76
C ARG A 30 22.97 27.57 10.97
N VAL A 31 24.19 27.93 11.35
CA VAL A 31 25.04 28.87 10.63
C VAL A 31 25.38 28.26 9.28
N VAL A 32 24.73 28.75 8.22
CA VAL A 32 25.18 28.55 6.85
C VAL A 32 26.48 29.34 6.68
N PRO A 33 27.65 28.72 6.41
CA PRO A 33 28.86 29.48 6.18
C PRO A 33 28.73 30.24 4.85
N ILE A 34 28.56 31.55 4.92
CA ILE A 34 28.74 32.45 3.77
C ILE A 34 30.25 32.58 3.55
N SER A 35 30.81 31.66 2.77
CA SER A 35 32.17 31.78 2.24
C SER A 35 32.19 32.94 1.24
N ARG A 36 32.58 34.12 1.70
CA ARG A 36 33.08 35.22 0.86
C ARG A 36 34.58 35.27 1.03
N HIS A 37 35.34 34.97 -0.03
CA HIS A 37 36.58 35.64 -0.47
C HIS A 37 37.05 34.93 -1.76
N SER A 38 36.99 35.59 -2.92
CA SER A 38 38.06 36.42 -3.52
C SER A 38 38.86 35.64 -4.57
N ASN A 39 38.56 35.96 -5.84
CA ASN A 39 39.45 36.02 -7.02
C ASN A 39 40.57 34.97 -7.15
N ARG A 40 40.37 33.98 -8.04
CA ARG A 40 41.49 33.38 -8.78
C ARG A 40 41.05 32.97 -10.18
N THR A 41 41.64 33.61 -11.16
CA THR A 41 41.64 33.26 -12.59
C THR A 41 42.03 31.80 -12.77
N GLY A 42 41.11 31.01 -13.30
CA GLY A 42 41.34 29.65 -13.75
C GLY A 42 40.25 29.26 -14.74
N ARG A 43 40.62 29.08 -16.01
CA ARG A 43 39.80 28.44 -17.04
C ARG A 43 39.50 27.00 -16.60
N GLY A 44 38.49 26.84 -15.74
CA GLY A 44 37.94 25.56 -15.31
C GLY A 44 36.69 25.28 -16.13
N ARG A 45 36.83 24.44 -17.14
CA ARG A 45 35.77 23.85 -17.96
C ARG A 45 34.62 23.40 -17.03
N ARG A 46 33.47 24.08 -17.08
CA ARG A 46 32.23 23.58 -16.45
C ARG A 46 31.89 22.26 -17.13
N THR A 47 32.20 21.13 -16.50
CA THR A 47 31.57 19.87 -16.87
C THR A 47 30.07 20.03 -16.65
N PRO A 48 29.23 19.88 -17.68
CA PRO A 48 27.80 19.75 -17.47
C PRO A 48 27.58 18.57 -16.54
N GLN A 49 26.86 18.78 -15.45
CA GLN A 49 26.37 17.69 -14.62
C GLN A 49 25.55 16.77 -15.54
N PRO A 50 25.83 15.46 -15.59
CA PRO A 50 25.06 14.55 -16.42
C PRO A 50 23.60 14.69 -16.02
N ALA A 51 22.72 14.94 -17.01
CA ALA A 51 21.29 14.85 -16.79
C ALA A 51 21.02 13.49 -16.15
N GLN A 52 20.38 13.47 -14.97
CA GLN A 52 19.95 12.21 -14.40
C GLN A 52 19.05 11.55 -15.45
N PRO A 53 19.31 10.29 -15.83
CA PRO A 53 18.45 9.62 -16.79
C PRO A 53 17.04 9.61 -16.21
N ASP A 54 16.08 10.10 -17.00
CA ASP A 54 14.67 9.99 -16.66
C ASP A 54 14.38 8.52 -16.28
N PRO A 55 13.63 8.26 -15.20
CA PRO A 55 13.26 6.91 -14.84
C PRO A 55 12.53 6.30 -16.03
N VAL A 56 13.13 5.27 -16.62
CA VAL A 56 12.52 4.51 -17.70
C VAL A 56 11.30 3.82 -17.10
N VAL A 57 10.13 4.40 -17.35
CA VAL A 57 8.84 3.80 -16.97
C VAL A 57 8.71 2.53 -17.80
N THR A 58 9.07 1.40 -17.21
CA THR A 58 8.87 0.10 -17.81
C THR A 58 7.37 -0.15 -17.82
N PRO A 59 6.76 -0.53 -18.97
CA PRO A 59 5.35 -0.86 -19.00
C PRO A 59 5.07 -2.01 -18.01
N PRO A 60 3.91 -2.00 -17.34
CA PRO A 60 3.56 -3.05 -16.40
C PRO A 60 3.53 -4.39 -17.12
N SER A 61 3.98 -5.45 -16.44
CA SER A 61 3.83 -6.80 -16.96
C SER A 61 2.34 -7.14 -17.15
N PRO A 62 1.98 -8.14 -17.97
CA PRO A 62 0.60 -8.57 -18.12
C PRO A 62 -0.08 -8.90 -16.77
N GLU A 63 0.66 -9.50 -15.84
CA GLU A 63 0.19 -9.82 -14.50
C GLU A 63 -0.06 -8.55 -13.67
N GLN A 64 0.87 -7.59 -13.71
CA GLN A 64 0.71 -6.31 -13.03
C GLN A 64 -0.44 -5.50 -13.63
N ARG A 65 -0.65 -5.56 -14.94
CA ARG A 65 -1.81 -4.94 -15.61
C ARG A 65 -3.12 -5.53 -15.10
N LEU A 66 -3.20 -6.85 -15.00
CA LEU A 66 -4.37 -7.53 -14.46
C LEU A 66 -4.62 -7.16 -13.00
N ALA A 67 -3.57 -7.12 -12.18
CA ALA A 67 -3.70 -6.70 -10.78
C ALA A 67 -4.24 -5.27 -10.65
N LEU A 68 -3.74 -4.34 -11.48
CA LEU A 68 -4.25 -2.97 -11.53
C LEU A 68 -5.72 -2.89 -12.00
N ASP A 69 -6.12 -3.72 -12.96
CA ASP A 69 -7.51 -3.79 -13.41
C ASP A 69 -8.44 -4.32 -12.30
N VAL A 70 -8.00 -5.32 -11.54
CA VAL A 70 -8.74 -5.83 -10.37
C VAL A 70 -8.79 -4.77 -9.27
N GLU A 71 -7.69 -4.09 -8.97
CA GLU A 71 -7.66 -3.00 -7.99
C GLU A 71 -8.62 -1.86 -8.38
N ALA A 72 -8.64 -1.47 -9.66
CA ALA A 72 -9.60 -0.48 -10.17
C ALA A 72 -11.05 -0.93 -9.97
N TRP A 73 -11.34 -2.23 -10.14
CA TRP A 73 -12.65 -2.79 -9.83
C TRP A 73 -12.98 -2.70 -8.33
N PHE A 74 -12.04 -3.02 -7.44
CA PHE A 74 -12.21 -2.89 -5.99
C PHE A 74 -12.47 -1.43 -5.59
N LEU A 75 -11.71 -0.49 -6.13
CA LEU A 75 -11.86 0.94 -5.88
C LEU A 75 -13.24 1.44 -6.31
N ALA A 76 -13.77 0.96 -7.43
CA ALA A 76 -15.14 1.27 -7.87
C ALA A 76 -16.21 0.80 -6.86
N HIS A 77 -15.91 -0.23 -6.07
CA HIS A 77 -16.77 -0.78 -5.01
C HIS A 77 -16.41 -0.26 -3.61
N LYS A 78 -15.58 0.79 -3.52
CA LYS A 78 -15.13 1.40 -2.25
C LYS A 78 -14.35 0.43 -1.35
N ALA A 79 -13.64 -0.51 -1.95
CA ALA A 79 -12.68 -1.39 -1.31
C ALA A 79 -11.31 -1.24 -1.97
N THR A 80 -10.28 -1.87 -1.42
CA THR A 80 -8.94 -1.94 -2.02
C THR A 80 -8.34 -3.31 -1.71
N LEU A 81 -7.62 -3.92 -2.64
CA LEU A 81 -6.88 -5.15 -2.40
C LEU A 81 -5.65 -4.94 -1.52
N THR A 82 -5.24 -3.70 -1.26
CA THR A 82 -4.18 -3.39 -0.28
C THR A 82 -4.66 -3.53 1.17
N ASP A 83 -5.98 -3.57 1.41
CA ASP A 83 -6.55 -3.90 2.71
C ASP A 83 -6.51 -5.42 2.94
N GLU A 84 -5.90 -5.85 4.04
CA GLU A 84 -5.71 -7.27 4.35
C GLU A 84 -7.04 -8.03 4.44
N THR A 85 -8.10 -7.38 4.95
CA THR A 85 -9.42 -8.03 5.07
C THR A 85 -10.02 -8.28 3.69
N ALA A 86 -9.99 -7.28 2.81
CA ALA A 86 -10.44 -7.40 1.44
C ALA A 86 -9.61 -8.41 0.63
N ALA A 87 -8.28 -8.38 0.77
CA ALA A 87 -7.37 -9.35 0.14
C ALA A 87 -7.67 -10.78 0.60
N HIS A 88 -7.93 -10.99 1.90
CA HIS A 88 -8.29 -12.29 2.44
C HIS A 88 -9.63 -12.82 1.88
N VAL A 89 -10.66 -11.97 1.84
CA VAL A 89 -11.97 -12.33 1.26
C VAL A 89 -11.85 -12.65 -0.23
N TYR A 90 -11.06 -11.85 -0.96
CA TYR A 90 -10.76 -12.09 -2.37
C TYR A 90 -10.10 -13.45 -2.61
N ARG A 91 -9.01 -13.75 -1.88
CA ARG A 91 -8.29 -15.03 -1.96
C ARG A 91 -9.21 -16.22 -1.61
N THR A 92 -10.03 -16.08 -0.58
CA THR A 92 -10.99 -17.12 -0.16
C THR A 92 -12.04 -17.39 -1.23
N THR A 93 -12.50 -16.33 -1.90
CA THR A 93 -13.46 -16.44 -3.01
C THR A 93 -12.82 -17.17 -4.19
N LEU A 94 -11.56 -16.88 -4.51
CA LEU A 94 -10.82 -17.59 -5.55
C LEU A 94 -10.58 -19.06 -5.20
N ASP A 95 -10.32 -19.39 -3.93
CA ASP A 95 -10.22 -20.78 -3.46
C ASP A 95 -11.52 -21.55 -3.69
N PHE A 96 -12.67 -20.92 -3.41
CA PHE A 96 -13.96 -21.52 -3.69
C PHE A 96 -14.17 -21.79 -5.20
N PHE A 97 -13.82 -20.83 -6.06
CA PHE A 97 -13.85 -21.04 -7.52
C PHE A 97 -12.93 -22.17 -7.97
N GLN A 98 -11.74 -22.28 -7.39
CA GLN A 98 -10.80 -23.37 -7.69
C GLN A 98 -11.41 -24.75 -7.36
N VAL A 99 -12.15 -24.85 -6.25
CA VAL A 99 -12.88 -26.06 -5.88
C VAL A 99 -13.97 -26.37 -6.91
N MET A 100 -14.74 -25.38 -7.35
CA MET A 100 -15.78 -25.57 -8.37
C MET A 100 -15.20 -26.03 -9.71
N LEU A 101 -14.09 -25.44 -10.16
CA LEU A 101 -13.41 -25.87 -11.39
C LEU A 101 -12.93 -27.32 -11.29
N ARG A 102 -12.36 -27.71 -10.15
CA ARG A 102 -11.93 -29.09 -9.91
C ARG A 102 -13.10 -30.07 -9.94
N SER A 103 -14.24 -29.71 -9.34
CA SER A 103 -15.46 -30.54 -9.37
C SER A 103 -15.99 -30.68 -10.80
N SER A 104 -16.04 -29.58 -11.56
CA SER A 104 -16.51 -29.57 -12.95
C SER A 104 -15.61 -30.43 -13.86
N HIS A 105 -14.28 -30.38 -13.68
CA HIS A 105 -13.37 -31.26 -14.39
C HIS A 105 -13.54 -32.74 -13.99
N ALA A 106 -13.73 -33.03 -12.70
CA ALA A 106 -13.97 -34.39 -12.22
C ALA A 106 -15.30 -34.99 -12.73
N GLU A 107 -16.28 -34.14 -13.01
CA GLU A 107 -17.57 -34.50 -13.63
C GLU A 107 -17.53 -34.45 -15.17
N GLU A 108 -16.34 -34.32 -15.77
CA GLU A 108 -16.12 -34.26 -17.23
C GLU A 108 -16.88 -33.12 -17.94
N ARG A 109 -17.30 -32.08 -17.19
CA ARG A 109 -17.96 -30.88 -17.71
C ARG A 109 -16.98 -29.86 -18.27
N LEU A 110 -15.72 -29.94 -17.85
CA LEU A 110 -14.60 -29.16 -18.37
C LEU A 110 -13.55 -30.13 -18.91
N ASN A 111 -13.05 -29.87 -20.12
CA ASN A 111 -11.93 -30.66 -20.63
C ASN A 111 -10.61 -30.27 -19.94
N ALA A 112 -9.58 -31.10 -20.14
CA ALA A 112 -8.30 -30.92 -19.46
C ALA A 112 -7.60 -29.60 -19.83
N ASP A 113 -7.67 -29.18 -21.10
CA ASP A 113 -7.02 -27.97 -21.58
C ASP A 113 -7.69 -26.71 -21.01
N GLU A 114 -9.03 -26.68 -21.02
CA GLU A 114 -9.83 -25.61 -20.40
C GLU A 114 -9.58 -25.53 -18.90
N TYR A 115 -9.55 -26.68 -18.22
CA TYR A 115 -9.28 -26.74 -16.79
C TYR A 115 -7.88 -26.19 -16.45
N GLN A 116 -6.86 -26.54 -17.23
CA GLN A 116 -5.50 -26.03 -17.06
C GLN A 116 -5.42 -24.52 -17.33
N HIS A 117 -6.08 -24.06 -18.40
CA HIS A 117 -6.13 -22.65 -18.75
C HIS A 117 -6.78 -21.81 -17.64
N LEU A 118 -7.97 -22.20 -17.18
CA LEU A 118 -8.70 -21.50 -16.12
C LEU A 118 -7.94 -21.55 -14.78
N THR A 119 -7.32 -22.69 -14.45
CA THR A 119 -6.49 -22.80 -13.23
C THR A 119 -5.29 -21.87 -13.28
N SER A 120 -4.69 -21.70 -14.46
CA SER A 120 -3.55 -20.78 -14.63
C SER A 120 -4.00 -19.32 -14.45
N MET A 121 -5.13 -18.92 -15.05
CA MET A 121 -5.70 -17.59 -14.83
C MET A 121 -6.03 -17.33 -13.35
N MET A 122 -6.63 -18.31 -12.68
CA MET A 122 -6.97 -18.21 -11.25
C MET A 122 -5.75 -18.03 -10.38
N ARG A 123 -4.61 -18.64 -10.72
CA ARG A 123 -3.34 -18.44 -10.01
C ARG A 123 -2.83 -17.01 -10.15
N VAL A 124 -2.81 -16.48 -11.38
CA VAL A 124 -2.38 -15.09 -11.61
C VAL A 124 -3.29 -14.11 -10.86
N LEU A 125 -4.60 -14.33 -10.89
CA LEU A 125 -5.56 -13.52 -10.12
C LEU A 125 -5.31 -13.62 -8.61
N ARG A 126 -5.05 -14.82 -8.09
CA ARG A 126 -4.78 -15.03 -6.66
C ARG A 126 -3.58 -14.22 -6.17
N ASP A 127 -2.55 -14.12 -6.99
CA ASP A 127 -1.29 -13.45 -6.65
C ASP A 127 -1.36 -11.93 -6.90
N ALA A 128 -2.44 -11.43 -7.52
CA ALA A 128 -2.60 -10.00 -7.82
C ALA A 128 -2.37 -9.07 -6.62
N PRO A 129 -2.90 -9.31 -5.40
CA PRO A 129 -2.66 -8.45 -4.25
C PRO A 129 -1.18 -8.33 -3.87
N ASP A 130 -0.37 -9.35 -4.14
CA ASP A 130 1.08 -9.33 -3.83
C ASP A 130 1.91 -8.55 -4.86
N THR A 131 1.28 -8.12 -5.96
CA THR A 131 1.92 -7.36 -7.04
C THR A 131 1.54 -5.86 -7.07
N LEU A 132 0.67 -5.44 -6.15
CA LEU A 132 0.22 -4.07 -5.94
C LEU A 132 1.08 -3.36 -4.88
#